data_AF-I2DYC1-F1
#
_entry.id   AF-I2DYC1-F1
#
_cell.length_a   1.000
_cell.length_b   1.000
_cell.length_c   1.000
_cell.angle_alpha   90.00
_cell.angle_beta   90.00
_cell.angle_gamma   90.00
#
_symmetry.space_group_name_H-M   'P 1'
#
loop_
_entity.id
_entity.type
_entity.pdbx_description
1 polymer ?
#
loop_
_entity_poly.entity_id
_entity_poly.type
_entity_poly.pdbx_seq_one_letter_code
_entity_poly.pdbx_strand_id
1 'polypeptide(L)'
;MTDAPDRSQRIAELEHALANGFPSQSTLVVHADDASGRLTIQVSWVRVPADERARQWRCVVDLGFAPDVLARYASLGTADRLRVRTHVCDLARRAVDEEKPRVEDAEIECRVAVDVTRAELDDALRAP
;
A
#
# COMPACT_ATOMS: atom_id res chain seq x y z
N MET A 1 -12.33 -27.43 -11.70
CA MET A 1 -12.01 -26.17 -12.39
C MET A 1 -11.46 -25.24 -11.34
N THR A 2 -10.15 -25.01 -11.35
CA THR A 2 -9.49 -24.13 -10.37
C THR A 2 -9.89 -22.71 -10.74
N ASP A 3 -10.87 -22.18 -10.01
CA ASP A 3 -11.42 -20.85 -10.22
C ASP A 3 -10.26 -19.86 -10.10
N ALA A 4 -9.89 -19.21 -11.20
CA ALA A 4 -8.98 -18.09 -11.15
C ALA A 4 -9.63 -17.10 -10.18
N PRO A 5 -8.96 -16.74 -9.08
CA PRO A 5 -9.67 -16.00 -8.05
C PRO A 5 -10.12 -14.66 -8.60
N ASP A 6 -11.36 -14.32 -8.32
CA ASP A 6 -11.97 -13.07 -8.77
C ASP A 6 -11.07 -11.89 -8.40
N ARG A 7 -10.90 -10.95 -9.33
CA ARG A 7 -10.05 -9.76 -9.16
C ARG A 7 -10.37 -9.03 -7.86
N SER A 8 -11.65 -8.95 -7.50
CA SER A 8 -12.13 -8.33 -6.26
C SER A 8 -11.56 -9.02 -5.01
N GLN A 9 -11.41 -10.35 -5.04
CA GLN A 9 -10.78 -11.09 -3.93
C GLN A 9 -9.31 -10.71 -3.77
N ARG A 10 -8.57 -10.51 -4.87
CA ARG A 10 -7.16 -10.10 -4.81
C ARG A 10 -7.00 -8.68 -4.29
N ILE A 11 -7.91 -7.79 -4.68
CA ILE A 11 -7.96 -6.42 -4.17
C ILE A 11 -8.24 -6.43 -2.66
N ALA A 12 -9.27 -7.15 -2.21
CA ALA A 12 -9.60 -7.27 -0.79
C ALA A 12 -8.43 -7.82 0.05
N GLU A 13 -7.64 -8.76 -0.49
CA GLU A 13 -6.43 -9.24 0.18
C GLU A 13 -5.35 -8.17 0.35
N LEU A 14 -5.16 -7.31 -0.65
CA LEU A 14 -4.22 -6.19 -0.59
C LEU A 14 -4.72 -5.13 0.40
N GLU A 15 -6.00 -4.77 0.34
CA GLU A 15 -6.62 -3.82 1.26
C GLU A 15 -6.52 -4.28 2.71
N HIS A 16 -6.82 -5.55 2.97
CA HIS A 16 -6.74 -6.12 4.31
C HIS A 16 -5.30 -6.12 4.84
N ALA A 17 -4.32 -6.47 4.00
CA ALA A 17 -2.91 -6.41 4.39
C ALA A 17 -2.47 -4.98 4.72
N LEU A 18 -2.89 -3.99 3.92
CA LEU A 18 -2.58 -2.59 4.15
C LEU A 18 -3.25 -2.06 5.42
N ALA A 19 -4.52 -2.39 5.67
CA ALA A 19 -5.21 -2.02 6.91
C ALA A 19 -4.47 -2.56 8.15
N ASN A 20 -3.98 -3.80 8.09
CA ASN A 20 -3.19 -4.41 9.16
C ASN A 20 -1.76 -3.84 9.24
N GLY A 21 -1.18 -3.43 8.10
CA GLY A 21 0.16 -2.87 8.00
C GLY A 21 0.29 -1.47 8.59
N PHE A 22 -0.81 -0.73 8.67
CA PHE A 22 -0.87 0.63 9.22
C PHE A 22 -1.90 0.71 10.36
N PRO A 23 -1.68 0.04 11.50
CA PRO A 23 -2.67 -0.01 12.57
C PRO A 23 -2.78 1.35 13.28
N SER A 24 -3.79 2.13 12.92
CA SER A 24 -4.27 3.28 13.69
C SER A 24 -5.80 3.24 13.73
N GLN A 25 -6.43 3.79 14.77
CA GLN A 25 -7.89 3.85 14.86
C GLN A 25 -8.54 4.66 13.72
N SER A 26 -7.76 5.44 12.99
CA SER A 26 -8.20 6.28 11.88
C SER A 26 -7.72 5.77 10.52
N THR A 27 -7.24 4.53 10.45
CA THR A 27 -6.76 3.97 9.18
C THR A 27 -7.91 3.73 8.24
N LEU A 28 -7.82 4.33 7.06
CA LEU A 28 -8.79 4.24 5.98
C LEU A 28 -8.06 3.74 4.74
N VAL A 29 -8.54 2.63 4.20
CA VAL A 29 -8.09 2.04 2.94
C VAL A 29 -9.24 2.13 1.96
N VAL A 30 -8.99 2.75 0.82
CA VAL A 30 -9.97 2.87 -0.28
C VAL A 30 -9.28 2.52 -1.58
N HIS A 31 -9.98 1.81 -2.47
CA HIS A 31 -9.49 1.57 -3.82
C HIS A 31 -10.36 2.27 -4.87
N ALA A 32 -9.73 2.57 -6.00
CA ALA A 32 -10.40 3.03 -7.20
C ALA A 32 -9.77 2.36 -8.42
N ASP A 33 -10.62 2.02 -9.38
CA ASP A 33 -10.19 1.58 -10.71
C ASP A 33 -10.36 2.73 -11.70
N ASP A 34 -9.38 2.88 -12.59
CA ASP A 34 -9.52 3.79 -13.72
C ASP A 34 -9.97 3.06 -14.99
N ALA A 35 -10.26 3.84 -16.03
CA ALA A 35 -10.71 3.31 -17.33
C ALA A 35 -9.65 2.45 -18.04
N SER A 36 -8.38 2.51 -17.62
CA SER A 36 -7.29 1.69 -18.14
C SER A 36 -7.15 0.35 -17.43
N GLY A 37 -7.95 0.12 -16.37
CA GLY A 37 -7.88 -1.06 -15.52
C GLY A 37 -6.77 -1.00 -14.46
N ARG A 38 -6.10 0.16 -14.34
CA ARG A 38 -5.14 0.41 -13.27
C ARG A 38 -5.91 0.60 -11.97
N LEU A 39 -5.41 -0.07 -10.94
CA LEU A 39 -5.94 -0.02 -9.59
C LEU A 39 -5.12 0.98 -8.79
N THR A 40 -5.77 1.87 -8.06
CA THR A 40 -5.14 2.69 -7.03
C THR A 40 -5.70 2.30 -5.69
N ILE A 41 -4.85 1.95 -4.73
CA ILE A 41 -5.24 1.77 -3.33
C ILE A 41 -4.66 2.93 -2.53
N GLN A 42 -5.52 3.82 -2.04
CA GLN A 42 -5.14 4.88 -1.12
C GLN A 42 -5.23 4.35 0.30
N VAL A 43 -4.16 4.47 1.06
CA VAL A 43 -4.12 4.19 2.49
C VAL A 43 -3.85 5.49 3.23
N SER A 44 -4.68 5.80 4.21
CA SER A 44 -4.48 6.98 5.04
C SER A 44 -4.56 6.62 6.51
N TRP A 45 -3.67 7.17 7.33
CA TRP A 45 -3.58 6.88 8.76
C TRP A 45 -3.03 8.07 9.52
N VAL A 46 -3.25 8.10 10.83
CA VAL A 46 -2.60 9.08 11.70
C VAL A 46 -1.28 8.49 12.18
N ARG A 47 -0.18 9.22 11.96
CA ARG A 47 1.11 8.86 12.52
C ARG A 47 1.19 9.42 13.94
N VAL A 48 1.36 8.53 14.91
CA VAL A 48 1.64 8.92 16.29
C VAL A 48 3.14 9.21 16.39
N PRO A 49 3.56 10.45 16.68
CA PRO A 49 4.97 10.75 16.83
C PRO A 49 5.53 10.07 18.09
N ALA A 50 6.83 9.78 18.07
CA ALA A 50 7.53 9.19 19.22
C ALA A 50 7.68 10.18 20.38
N ASP A 51 7.58 11.48 20.11
CA ASP A 51 7.53 12.54 21.12
C ASP A 51 6.07 12.86 21.46
N GLU A 52 5.68 12.71 22.73
CA GLU A 52 4.33 13.01 23.22
C GLU A 52 3.91 14.47 23.00
N ARG A 53 4.86 15.38 22.77
CA ARG A 53 4.61 16.79 22.49
C ARG A 53 4.50 17.10 21.00
N ALA A 54 4.85 16.16 20.13
CA ALA A 54 4.75 16.37 18.69
C ALA A 54 3.29 16.22 18.23
N ARG A 55 2.93 17.01 17.21
CA ARG A 55 1.58 16.98 16.66
C ARG A 55 1.37 15.68 15.89
N GLN A 56 0.22 15.05 16.09
CA GLN A 56 -0.26 14.01 15.21
C GLN A 56 -0.47 14.58 13.81
N TRP A 57 -0.03 13.86 12.78
CA TRP A 57 -0.29 14.23 11.39
C TRP A 57 -0.85 13.06 10.62
N ARG A 58 -1.68 13.36 9.63
CA ARG A 58 -2.27 12.36 8.75
C ARG A 58 -1.35 12.11 7.57
N CYS A 59 -0.98 10.85 7.38
CA CYS A 59 -0.28 10.39 6.20
C CYS A 59 -1.25 9.74 5.23
N VAL A 60 -0.98 9.90 3.94
CA VAL A 60 -1.69 9.30 2.82
C VAL A 60 -0.66 8.71 1.88
N VAL A 61 -0.84 7.46 1.48
CA VAL A 61 -0.07 6.84 0.40
C VAL A 61 -1.02 6.32 -0.67
N ASP A 62 -0.78 6.73 -1.91
CA ASP A 62 -1.50 6.27 -3.10
C ASP A 62 -0.66 5.18 -3.79
N LEU A 63 -1.10 3.92 -3.72
CA LEU A 63 -0.42 2.78 -4.33
C LEU A 63 -1.03 2.45 -5.69
N GLY A 64 -0.29 2.68 -6.76
CA GLY A 64 -0.71 2.39 -8.13
C GLY A 64 -0.29 1.00 -8.59
N PHE A 65 -1.23 0.23 -9.14
CA PHE A 65 -0.99 -1.11 -9.71
C PHE A 65 -1.46 -1.12 -11.17
N ALA A 66 -0.51 -1.30 -12.09
CA ALA A 66 -0.85 -1.56 -13.48
C ALA A 66 -1.59 -2.90 -13.63
N PRO A 67 -2.45 -3.06 -14.66
CA PRO A 67 -3.24 -4.27 -14.86
C PRO A 67 -2.42 -5.56 -14.88
N ASP A 68 -1.22 -5.52 -15.49
CA ASP A 68 -0.31 -6.67 -15.58
C ASP A 68 0.31 -7.03 -14.23
N VAL A 69 0.57 -6.05 -13.37
CA VAL A 69 1.05 -6.26 -12.00
C VAL A 69 -0.02 -6.96 -11.16
N LEU A 70 -1.28 -6.50 -11.27
CA LEU A 70 -2.39 -7.12 -10.56
C LEU A 70 -2.66 -8.54 -11.07
N ALA A 71 -2.59 -8.75 -12.38
CA ALA A 71 -2.72 -10.08 -12.98
C ALA A 71 -1.57 -11.01 -12.53
N ARG A 72 -0.34 -10.50 -12.44
CA ARG A 72 0.80 -11.25 -11.90
C ARG A 72 0.56 -11.63 -10.45
N TYR A 73 0.15 -10.70 -9.60
CA TYR A 73 -0.19 -10.98 -8.20
C TYR A 73 -1.29 -12.04 -8.07
N ALA A 74 -2.33 -11.96 -8.91
CA ALA A 74 -3.41 -12.94 -8.94
C ALA A 74 -2.96 -14.37 -9.29
N SER A 75 -1.94 -14.50 -10.15
CA SER A 75 -1.38 -15.79 -10.57
C SER A 75 -0.51 -16.48 -9.52
N LEU A 76 -0.08 -15.76 -8.47
CA LEU A 76 0.81 -16.29 -7.44
C LEU A 76 0.12 -17.27 -6.51
N GLY A 77 0.88 -18.19 -5.92
CA GLY A 77 0.41 -19.03 -4.81
C GLY A 77 0.20 -18.24 -3.51
N THR A 78 -0.50 -18.82 -2.54
CA THR A 78 -0.83 -18.13 -1.27
C THR A 78 0.40 -17.64 -0.49
N ALA A 79 1.48 -18.43 -0.46
CA ALA A 79 2.72 -18.05 0.23
C ALA A 79 3.40 -16.86 -0.45
N ASP A 80 3.49 -16.88 -1.78
CA ASP A 80 4.06 -15.80 -2.58
C ASP A 80 3.25 -14.51 -2.46
N ARG A 81 1.91 -14.61 -2.47
CA ARG A 81 1.05 -13.44 -2.22
C ARG A 81 1.22 -12.88 -0.82
N LEU A 82 1.49 -13.71 0.19
CA LEU A 82 1.84 -13.20 1.53
C LEU A 82 3.14 -12.38 1.50
N ARG A 83 4.18 -12.87 0.83
CA ARG A 83 5.44 -12.14 0.67
C ARG A 83 5.24 -10.79 -0.03
N VAL A 84 4.50 -10.79 -1.14
CA VAL A 84 4.18 -9.55 -1.87
C VAL A 84 3.39 -8.57 -0.98
N ARG A 85 2.39 -9.03 -0.23
CA ARG A 85 1.62 -8.17 0.69
C ARG A 85 2.51 -7.53 1.75
N THR A 86 3.42 -8.29 2.36
CA THR A 86 4.39 -7.75 3.33
C THR A 86 5.29 -6.70 2.68
N HIS A 87 5.85 -7.00 1.50
CA HIS A 87 6.72 -6.08 0.78
C HIS A 87 6.01 -4.79 0.36
N VAL A 88 4.76 -4.87 -0.10
CA VAL A 88 3.95 -3.69 -0.46
C VAL A 88 3.70 -2.80 0.76
N CYS A 89 3.41 -3.39 1.93
CA CYS A 89 3.30 -2.62 3.17
C CYS A 89 4.62 -1.92 3.53
N ASP A 90 5.76 -2.60 3.38
CA ASP A 90 7.07 -2.01 3.66
C ASP A 90 7.46 -0.94 2.64
N LEU A 91 7.12 -1.12 1.37
CA LEU A 91 7.29 -0.10 0.32
C LEU A 91 6.51 1.16 0.67
N ALA A 92 5.24 1.01 1.04
CA ALA A 92 4.38 2.13 1.44
C ALA A 92 4.92 2.87 2.68
N ARG A 93 5.43 2.13 3.67
CA ARG A 93 6.07 2.73 4.87
C ARG A 93 7.33 3.50 4.51
N ARG A 94 8.23 2.87 3.75
CA ARG A 94 9.50 3.48 3.32
C ARG A 94 9.26 4.76 2.54
N ALA A 95 8.32 4.75 1.60
CA ALA A 95 7.99 5.93 0.81
C ALA A 95 7.53 7.11 1.69
N VAL A 96 6.72 6.85 2.71
CA VAL A 96 6.30 7.87 3.69
C VAL A 96 7.42 8.28 4.65
N ASP A 97 8.35 7.38 4.99
CA ASP A 97 9.51 7.71 5.83
C ASP A 97 10.57 8.53 5.08
N GLU A 98 10.74 8.29 3.79
CA GLU A 98 11.60 9.05 2.89
C GLU A 98 11.04 10.45 2.61
N GLU A 99 9.71 10.57 2.55
CA GLU A 99 9.02 11.85 2.51
C GLU A 99 9.15 12.56 3.86
N LYS A 100 10.29 13.25 4.06
CA LYS A 100 10.54 14.08 5.24
C LYS A 100 9.48 15.20 5.26
N PRO A 101 8.52 15.22 6.20
CA PRO A 101 7.57 16.32 6.27
C PRO A 101 8.36 17.61 6.50
N ARG A 102 8.29 18.55 5.55
CA ARG A 102 8.87 19.88 5.72
C ARG A 102 8.11 20.54 6.86
N VAL A 103 8.82 20.83 7.95
CA VAL A 103 8.27 21.61 9.08
C VAL A 103 8.31 23.09 8.68
N GLU A 104 7.56 23.44 7.64
CA GLU A 104 7.19 24.83 7.34
C GLU A 104 5.68 24.84 7.04
N ASP A 105 4.96 25.63 7.83
CA ASP A 105 3.62 26.14 7.58
C ASP A 105 2.40 25.20 7.72
N ALA A 106 1.88 25.19 8.96
CA ALA A 106 0.46 25.11 9.36
C ALA A 106 -0.38 23.85 9.01
N GLU A 107 -0.06 23.07 7.98
CA GLU A 107 -0.76 21.83 7.61
C GLU A 107 0.26 20.76 7.21
N ILE A 108 0.46 19.76 8.07
CA ILE A 108 1.36 18.64 7.75
C ILE A 108 0.61 17.70 6.81
N GLU A 109 0.70 17.95 5.50
CA GLU A 109 0.23 17.02 4.46
C GLU A 109 1.34 16.02 4.15
N CYS A 110 1.33 14.89 4.86
CA CYS A 110 2.15 13.74 4.52
C CYS A 110 1.42 12.97 3.40
N ARG A 111 1.81 13.18 2.13
CA ARG A 111 1.20 12.49 0.99
C ARG A 111 2.26 12.00 0.02
N VAL A 112 2.22 10.71 -0.33
CA VAL A 112 3.14 10.09 -1.29
C VAL A 112 2.39 9.23 -2.27
N ALA A 113 2.80 9.20 -3.54
CA ALA A 113 2.31 8.27 -4.53
C ALA A 113 3.43 7.31 -4.93
N VAL A 114 3.14 6.01 -4.97
CA VAL A 114 4.11 4.97 -5.32
C VAL A 114 3.48 4.00 -6.31
N ASP A 115 4.17 3.76 -7.42
CA ASP A 115 3.80 2.71 -8.35
C ASP A 115 4.39 1.37 -7.92
N VAL A 116 3.52 0.40 -7.65
CA VAL A 116 3.92 -0.99 -7.44
C VAL A 116 4.16 -1.62 -8.80
N THR A 117 5.44 -1.84 -9.10
CA THR A 117 5.86 -2.38 -10.40
C THR A 117 6.00 -3.90 -10.35
N ARG A 118 6.14 -4.53 -11.52
CA ARG A 118 6.48 -5.95 -11.61
C ARG A 118 7.84 -6.27 -10.97
N ALA A 119 8.79 -5.34 -11.06
CA ALA A 119 10.10 -5.50 -10.42
C ALA A 119 9.94 -5.58 -8.89
N GLU A 120 9.10 -4.74 -8.28
CA GLU A 120 8.80 -4.81 -6.84
C GLU A 120 8.19 -6.16 -6.44
N LEU A 121 7.29 -6.71 -7.26
CA LEU A 121 6.74 -8.06 -7.04
C LEU A 121 7.84 -9.11 -7.13
N ASP A 122 8.70 -9.07 -8.16
CA ASP A 122 9.75 -10.07 -8.33
C ASP A 122 10.83 -9.96 -7.24
N ASP A 123 11.11 -8.76 -6.73
CA ASP A 123 12.00 -8.53 -5.60
C ASP A 123 11.42 -9.11 -4.31
N ALA A 124 10.12 -8.92 -4.06
CA ALA A 124 9.42 -9.54 -2.92
C ALA A 124 9.48 -11.08 -2.95
N LEU A 125 9.50 -11.68 -4.14
CA LEU A 125 9.59 -13.14 -4.32
C LEU A 125 11.01 -13.68 -4.15
N ARG A 126 12.03 -12.85 -4.38
CA ARG A 126 13.45 -13.19 -4.19
C ARG A 126 13.91 -13.00 -2.74
N ALA A 127 13.19 -12.22 -1.95
CA ALA A 127 13.47 -12.07 -0.53
C ALA A 127 13.33 -13.43 0.20
N PRO A 128 14.33 -13.82 1.02
CA PRO A 128 14.37 -15.13 1.68
C PRO A 128 13.18 -15.38 2.61
#